data_AF-A0AA94TQP2-F1
#
_entry.id   AF-A0AA94TQP2-F1
#
_cell.length_a   1.000
_cell.length_b   1.000
_cell.length_c   1.000
_cell.angle_alpha   90.00
_cell.angle_beta   90.00
_cell.angle_gamma   90.00
#
_symmetry.space_group_name_H-M   'P 1'
#
loop_
_entity.id
_entity.type
_entity.pdbx_description
1 polymer ?
#
loop_
_entity_poly.entity_id
_entity_poly.type
_entity_poly.pdbx_seq_one_letter_code
_entity_poly.pdbx_strand_id
1 'polypeptide(L)'
;MLDEAMSIGRRELDSLVAGDVYEAEKFARTREQILDEVVFGLSRENLALLADKLVEMKSLHDKITGEARRLRETLGNDLKSMKKQNRRIAGYSFGAGNVPRLAKERFVNKKG
;
A
#
# COMPACT_ATOMS: atom_id res chain seq x y z
N MET A 1 26.17 8.29 -0.10
CA MET A 1 25.11 8.06 -1.11
C MET A 1 24.46 6.68 -0.95
N LEU A 2 25.14 5.54 -1.15
CA LEU A 2 24.46 4.23 -1.00
C LEU A 2 24.01 3.93 0.45
N ASP A 3 24.82 4.30 1.45
CA ASP A 3 24.44 4.16 2.88
C ASP A 3 23.24 5.06 3.25
N GLU A 4 23.12 6.21 2.57
CA GLU A 4 22.00 7.12 2.74
C GLU A 4 20.72 6.54 2.13
N ALA A 5 20.81 6.00 0.90
CA ALA A 5 19.71 5.26 0.29
C ALA A 5 19.26 4.08 1.17
N MET A 6 20.18 3.40 1.86
CA MET A 6 19.85 2.34 2.81
C MET A 6 19.12 2.87 4.04
N SER A 7 19.58 3.99 4.60
CA SER A 7 18.92 4.65 5.74
C SER A 7 17.49 5.05 5.39
N ILE A 8 17.28 5.64 4.21
CA ILE A 8 15.95 6.01 3.70
C ILE A 8 15.10 4.76 3.47
N GLY A 9 15.66 3.71 2.87
CA GLY A 9 14.94 2.45 2.66
C GLY A 9 14.48 1.79 3.98
N ARG A 10 15.25 1.93 5.07
CA ARG A 10 14.81 1.44 6.39
C ARG A 10 13.62 2.24 6.91
N ARG A 11 13.63 3.57 6.74
CA ARG A 11 12.50 4.42 7.12
C ARG A 11 11.25 4.14 6.28
N GLU A 12 11.42 3.90 4.98
CA GLU A 12 10.34 3.44 4.10
C GLU A 12 9.72 2.13 4.60
N LEU A 13 10.55 1.16 4.97
CA LEU A 13 10.10 -0.11 5.55
C LEU A 13 9.31 0.12 6.85
N ASP A 14 9.82 0.95 7.75
CA ASP A 14 9.15 1.27 9.01
C ASP A 14 7.79 1.92 8.78
N SER A 15 7.67 2.85 7.83
CA SER A 15 6.40 3.46 7.43
C SER A 15 5.41 2.44 6.86
N LEU A 16 5.88 1.51 6.01
CA LEU A 16 5.04 0.43 5.49
C LEU A 16 4.54 -0.50 6.60
N VAL A 17 5.40 -0.84 7.56
CA VAL A 17 5.03 -1.67 8.73
C VAL A 17 3.98 -0.95 9.59
N ALA A 18 4.10 0.37 9.74
CA ALA A 18 3.12 1.22 10.42
C ALA A 18 1.82 1.44 9.64
N GLY A 19 1.79 1.05 8.34
CA GLY A 19 0.65 1.29 7.46
C GLY A 19 0.56 2.73 6.91
N ASP A 20 1.59 3.55 7.13
CA ASP A 20 1.67 4.91 6.58
C ASP A 20 2.21 4.88 5.15
N VAL A 21 1.29 4.67 4.20
CA VAL A 21 1.62 4.57 2.77
C VAL A 21 2.12 5.91 2.21
N TYR A 22 1.69 7.05 2.77
CA TYR A 22 2.07 8.36 2.27
C TYR A 22 3.52 8.70 2.60
N GLU A 23 3.94 8.46 3.84
CA GLU A 23 5.35 8.63 4.21
C GLU A 23 6.24 7.60 3.52
N ALA A 24 5.78 6.35 3.39
CA ALA A 24 6.50 5.33 2.63
C ALA A 24 6.75 5.78 1.18
N GLU A 25 5.76 6.36 0.50
CA GLU A 25 5.92 6.87 -0.87
C GLU A 25 6.96 8.00 -0.94
N LYS A 26 6.98 8.93 0.01
CA LYS A 26 7.98 10.00 0.05
C LYS A 26 9.38 9.43 0.15
N PHE A 27 9.62 8.51 1.08
CA PHE A 27 10.92 7.86 1.22
C PHE A 27 11.30 7.04 -0.02
N ALA A 28 10.34 6.35 -0.64
CA ALA A 28 10.59 5.59 -1.87
C ALA A 28 11.10 6.49 -3.00
N ARG A 29 10.47 7.65 -3.22
CA ARG A 29 10.89 8.63 -4.24
C ARG A 29 12.27 9.21 -3.95
N THR A 30 12.55 9.58 -2.71
CA THR A 30 13.88 10.09 -2.34
C THR A 30 14.95 9.00 -2.51
N ARG A 31 14.65 7.74 -2.15
CA ARG A 31 15.58 6.63 -2.34
C ARG A 31 15.85 6.38 -3.83
N GLU A 32 14.82 6.43 -4.67
CA GLU A 32 14.95 6.29 -6.13
C GLU A 32 15.93 7.33 -6.70
N GLN A 33 15.75 8.61 -6.34
CA GLN A 33 16.65 9.69 -6.78
C GLN A 33 18.11 9.43 -6.40
N ILE A 34 18.38 9.04 -5.15
CA ILE A 34 19.75 8.76 -4.69
C ILE A 34 20.32 7.54 -5.39
N LEU A 35 19.51 6.49 -5.62
CA LEU A 35 19.95 5.29 -6.31
C LEU A 35 20.31 5.59 -7.77
N ASP A 36 19.51 6.40 -8.45
CA ASP A 36 19.80 6.83 -9.82
C ASP A 36 21.14 7.56 -9.88
N GLU A 37 21.37 8.53 -8.99
CA GLU A 37 22.65 9.24 -8.90
C GLU A 37 23.84 8.29 -8.66
N VAL A 38 23.68 7.28 -7.78
CA VAL A 38 24.72 6.29 -7.53
C VAL A 38 24.99 5.42 -8.76
N VAL A 39 23.94 5.03 -9.50
CA VAL A 39 24.06 4.25 -10.74
C VAL A 39 24.78 5.06 -11.82
N PHE A 40 24.48 6.35 -11.96
CA PHE A 40 25.21 7.21 -12.90
C PHE A 40 26.68 7.40 -12.53
N GLY A 41 27.02 7.39 -11.23
CA GLY A 41 28.39 7.53 -10.74
C GLY A 41 29.21 6.21 -10.67
N LEU A 42 28.63 5.07 -11.05
CA LEU A 42 29.26 3.76 -10.89
C LEU A 42 30.36 3.53 -11.95
N SER A 43 31.61 3.45 -11.50
CA SER A 43 32.76 3.04 -12.31
C SER A 43 33.18 1.59 -12.00
N ARG A 44 33.86 0.94 -12.94
CA ARG A 44 34.33 -0.46 -12.82
C ARG A 44 35.32 -0.65 -11.66
N GLU A 45 36.04 0.40 -11.30
CA GLU A 45 37.03 0.46 -10.21
C GLU A 45 36.35 0.43 -8.83
N ASN A 46 35.17 1.04 -8.72
CA ASN A 46 34.45 1.20 -7.45
C ASN A 46 33.41 0.08 -7.24
N LEU A 47 33.15 -0.71 -8.27
CA LEU A 47 32.09 -1.72 -8.32
C LEU A 47 32.37 -2.88 -7.36
N ALA A 48 33.63 -3.31 -7.25
CA ALA A 48 34.03 -4.36 -6.30
C ALA A 48 33.88 -3.90 -4.84
N LEU A 49 34.14 -2.63 -4.56
CA LEU A 49 33.99 -2.04 -3.21
C LEU A 49 32.53 -1.83 -2.80
N LEU A 50 31.61 -1.75 -3.77
CA LEU A 50 30.19 -1.52 -3.54
C LEU A 50 29.34 -2.80 -3.62
N ALA A 51 29.93 -3.92 -4.03
CA ALA A 51 29.22 -5.18 -4.24
C ALA A 51 28.45 -5.64 -2.98
N ASP A 52 29.11 -5.66 -1.83
CA ASP A 52 28.49 -6.06 -0.56
C ASP A 52 27.31 -5.15 -0.19
N LYS A 53 27.48 -3.84 -0.38
CA LYS A 53 26.40 -2.89 -0.08
C LYS A 53 25.23 -2.99 -1.05
N LEU A 54 25.47 -3.38 -2.30
CA LEU A 54 24.39 -3.67 -3.27
C LEU A 54 23.61 -4.93 -2.88
N VAL A 55 24.28 -5.94 -2.35
CA VAL A 55 23.61 -7.14 -1.80
C VAL A 55 22.73 -6.76 -0.61
N GLU A 56 23.22 -5.94 0.30
CA GLU A 56 22.42 -5.43 1.42
C GLU A 56 21.20 -4.62 0.94
N MET A 57 21.40 -3.73 -0.03
CA MET A 57 20.32 -2.93 -0.63
C MET A 57 19.25 -3.83 -1.24
N LYS A 58 19.65 -4.87 -1.98
CA LYS A 58 18.71 -5.85 -2.54
C LYS A 58 17.92 -6.54 -1.43
N SER A 59 18.58 -7.00 -0.37
CA SER A 59 17.89 -7.64 0.76
C SER A 59 16.88 -6.70 1.42
N LEU A 60 17.21 -5.42 1.55
CA LEU A 60 16.29 -4.41 2.07
C LEU A 60 15.09 -4.20 1.13
N HIS A 61 15.32 -4.11 -0.18
CA HIS A 61 14.25 -3.96 -1.18
C HIS A 61 13.31 -5.18 -1.22
N ASP A 62 13.85 -6.38 -1.04
CA ASP A 62 13.06 -7.62 -0.94
C ASP A 62 12.11 -7.54 0.28
N LYS A 63 12.57 -7.03 1.43
CA LYS A 63 11.74 -6.81 2.64
C LYS A 63 10.64 -5.78 2.40
N ILE A 64 10.98 -4.64 1.81
CA ILE A 64 10.05 -3.54 1.50
C ILE A 64 8.95 -4.01 0.58
N THR A 65 9.31 -4.73 -0.48
CA THR A 65 8.34 -5.30 -1.43
C THR A 65 7.44 -6.34 -0.75
N GLY A 66 8.01 -7.16 0.15
CA GLY A 66 7.26 -8.10 0.97
C GLY A 66 6.22 -7.41 1.85
N GLU A 67 6.62 -6.40 2.61
CA GLU A 67 5.72 -5.64 3.48
C GLU A 67 4.66 -4.87 2.70
N ALA A 68 5.01 -4.24 1.58
CA ALA A 68 4.04 -3.57 0.71
C ALA A 68 2.96 -4.53 0.20
N ARG A 69 3.34 -5.77 -0.18
CA ARG A 69 2.37 -6.81 -0.58
C ARG A 69 1.47 -7.21 0.59
N ARG A 70 2.05 -7.47 1.76
CA ARG A 70 1.30 -7.84 2.98
C ARG A 70 0.30 -6.75 3.36
N LEU A 71 0.72 -5.48 3.36
CA LEU A 71 -0.13 -4.34 3.67
C LEU A 71 -1.28 -4.23 2.66
N ARG A 72 -0.99 -4.35 1.36
CA ARG A 72 -2.00 -4.33 0.29
C ARG A 72 -3.04 -5.42 0.46
N GLU A 73 -2.62 -6.64 0.78
CA GLU A 73 -3.53 -7.77 1.02
C GLU A 73 -4.41 -7.52 2.24
N THR A 74 -3.84 -7.00 3.33
CA THR A 74 -4.54 -6.65 4.56
C THR A 74 -5.63 -5.61 4.29
N LEU A 75 -5.27 -4.48 3.67
CA LEU A 75 -6.22 -3.43 3.27
C LEU A 75 -7.30 -3.95 2.33
N GLY A 76 -6.94 -4.81 1.38
CA GLY A 76 -7.89 -5.44 0.47
C GLY A 76 -8.92 -6.33 1.20
N ASN A 77 -8.50 -7.04 2.24
CA ASN A 77 -9.38 -7.87 3.04
C ASN A 77 -10.29 -7.02 3.95
N ASP A 78 -9.78 -5.93 4.51
CA ASP A 78 -10.56 -5.00 5.32
C ASP A 78 -11.66 -4.34 4.50
N LEU A 79 -11.34 -3.83 3.31
CA LEU A 79 -12.32 -3.25 2.40
C LEU A 79 -13.42 -4.24 2.01
N LYS A 80 -13.06 -5.50 1.72
CA LYS A 80 -14.04 -6.56 1.43
C LYS A 80 -14.94 -6.83 2.64
N SER A 81 -14.36 -6.88 3.83
CA SER A 81 -15.07 -7.12 5.09
C SER A 81 -16.05 -5.99 5.40
N MET A 82 -15.61 -4.74 5.28
CA MET A 82 -16.46 -3.55 5.43
C MET A 82 -17.61 -3.57 4.43
N LYS A 83 -17.36 -3.88 3.15
CA LYS A 83 -18.41 -3.99 2.13
C LYS A 83 -19.45 -5.06 2.48
N LYS A 84 -19.00 -6.21 3.01
CA LYS A 84 -19.88 -7.29 3.47
C LYS A 84 -20.72 -6.86 4.68
N GLN A 85 -20.13 -6.16 5.64
CA GLN A 85 -20.84 -5.63 6.80
C GLN A 85 -21.88 -4.58 6.40
N ASN A 86 -21.53 -3.62 5.54
CA ASN A 86 -22.47 -2.62 5.02
C ASN A 86 -23.65 -3.27 4.30
N ARG A 87 -23.42 -4.31 3.49
CA ARG A 87 -24.50 -5.07 2.85
C ARG A 87 -25.41 -5.76 3.87
N ARG A 88 -24.86 -6.32 4.95
CA ARG A 88 -25.65 -6.93 6.04
C ARG A 88 -26.51 -5.89 6.75
N ILE A 89 -25.92 -4.75 7.14
CA ILE A 89 -26.62 -3.63 7.79
C ILE A 89 -27.77 -3.13 6.90
N ALA A 90 -27.51 -2.92 5.61
CA ALA A 90 -28.54 -2.53 4.66
C ALA A 90 -29.67 -3.57 4.56
N GLY A 91 -29.34 -4.86 4.56
CA GLY A 91 -30.32 -5.95 4.56
C GLY A 91 -31.18 -5.99 5.84
N TYR A 92 -30.58 -5.80 7.02
CA TYR A 92 -31.32 -5.72 8.28
C TYR A 92 -32.22 -4.49 8.32
N SER A 93 -31.74 -3.33 7.87
CA SER A 93 -32.55 -2.11 7.77
C SER A 93 -33.77 -2.32 6.86
N PHE A 94 -33.56 -2.93 5.69
CA PHE A 94 -34.64 -3.28 4.77
C PHE A 94 -35.65 -4.27 5.39
N GLY A 95 -35.18 -5.35 6.02
CA GLY A 95 -36.03 -6.35 6.69
C GLY A 95 -36.79 -5.82 7.90
N ALA A 96 -36.27 -4.80 8.58
CA ALA A 96 -36.92 -4.10 9.69
C ALA A 96 -37.96 -3.05 9.23
N GLY A 97 -38.27 -2.97 7.93
CA GLY A 97 -39.28 -2.06 7.39
C GLY A 97 -38.76 -0.65 7.10
N ASN A 98 -37.48 -0.37 7.30
CA ASN A 98 -36.83 0.86 6.85
C ASN A 98 -36.51 0.75 5.35
N VAL A 99 -37.56 0.69 4.54
CA VAL A 99 -37.46 0.76 3.09
C VAL A 99 -37.17 2.21 2.69
N PRO A 100 -36.08 2.49 1.94
CA PRO A 100 -35.88 3.81 1.36
C PRO A 100 -37.12 4.22 0.57
N ARG A 101 -37.57 5.47 0.73
CA ARG A 101 -38.81 6.00 0.13
C ARG A 101 -38.90 5.72 -1.39
N LEU A 102 -37.76 5.75 -2.07
CA LEU A 102 -37.57 5.38 -3.49
C LEU A 102 -37.93 3.93 -3.85
N ALA A 103 -37.74 2.97 -2.94
CA ALA A 103 -38.13 1.58 -3.17
C ALA A 103 -39.65 1.38 -3.01
N LYS A 104 -40.30 2.17 -2.14
CA LYS A 104 -41.74 2.11 -1.89
C LYS A 104 -42.55 2.55 -3.12
N GLU A 105 -42.08 3.56 -3.86
CA GLU A 105 -42.73 4.07 -5.07
C GLU A 105 -42.75 3.06 -6.23
N ARG A 106 -41.75 2.16 -6.32
CA ARG A 106 -41.67 1.14 -7.39
C ARG A 106 -42.71 0.01 -7.22
N PHE A 107 -43.20 -0.23 -6.01
CA PHE A 107 -44.20 -1.28 -5.74
C PHE A 107 -45.64 -0.76 -5.65
N VAL A 108 -45.85 0.56 -5.64
CA VAL A 108 -47.18 1.16 -5.58
C VAL A 108 -47.80 1.36 -6.97
N ASN A 109 -46.99 1.42 -8.04
CA ASN A 109 -47.49 1.71 -9.39
C ASN A 109 -47.98 0.48 -10.21
N LYS A 110 -48.48 -0.58 -9.54
CA LYS A 110 -48.97 -1.81 -10.22
C LYS A 110 -50.48 -2.07 -10.07
N LYS A 111 -51.25 -1.07 -9.63
CA LYS A 111 -52.72 -1.07 -9.74
C LYS A 111 -53.19 0.35 -10.05
N GLY A 112 -53.68 0.55 -11.27
CA GLY A 112 -54.14 1.80 -11.85
C GLY A 112 -54.06 1.70 -13.35
#